data_AF-A0A453I806-F1
#
_entry.id   AF-A0A453I806-F1
#
_cell.length_a   1.000
_cell.length_b   1.000
_cell.length_c   1.000
_cell.angle_alpha   90.00
_cell.angle_beta   90.00
_cell.angle_gamma   90.00
#
_symmetry.space_group_name_H-M   'P 1'
#
loop_
_entity.id
_entity.type
_entity.pdbx_description
1 polymer ?
#
loop_
_entity_poly.entity_id
_entity_poly.type
_entity_poly.pdbx_seq_one_letter_code
_entity_poly.pdbx_strand_id
1 'polypeptide(L)'
;SFVLSLADFDAELMMEEESLVWTSKDVVIVLEHNNKMIPLSYVSETTRQFAYPSLAQRHILAGLASAVGGLSAPYERASRIHERPIVNWLWSAGCHPFGPFSNSSQISQILQDVALRTTIYARVDAALRKIRDTSESVQSFASDHLKTPLGEPVKGNKNKSSTELWVEKFYKKVTTMPEPFPHGLVERLEEYLDRLEEQLVDLSSLLYDHRLVDASQNSSDILQSTIFTEQYVNFISMSPVPN
;
A
#
# COMPACT_ATOMS: atom_id res chain seq x y z
N SER A 1 -1.79 -2.90 -14.00
CA SER A 1 -0.59 -2.44 -14.73
C SER A 1 -0.57 -3.01 -16.13
N PHE A 2 -0.13 -2.23 -17.11
CA PHE A 2 -0.01 -2.65 -18.50
C PHE A 2 1.47 -2.84 -18.88
N VAL A 3 1.75 -3.88 -19.66
CA VAL A 3 3.08 -4.12 -20.24
C VAL A 3 2.98 -3.89 -21.75
N LEU A 4 3.81 -2.99 -22.27
CA LEU A 4 3.89 -2.67 -23.69
C LEU A 4 5.30 -3.04 -24.17
N SER A 5 5.38 -4.01 -25.09
CA SER A 5 6.60 -4.27 -25.86
C SER A 5 6.47 -3.58 -27.21
N LEU A 6 7.42 -2.70 -27.53
CA LEU A 6 7.49 -2.02 -28.82
C LEU A 6 8.53 -2.72 -29.68
N ALA A 7 8.09 -3.35 -30.77
CA ALA A 7 8.95 -3.99 -31.76
C ALA A 7 9.21 -3.06 -32.96
N ASP A 8 10.31 -3.31 -33.68
CA ASP A 8 10.66 -2.65 -34.96
C ASP A 8 10.85 -1.12 -34.89
N PHE A 9 11.32 -0.60 -33.75
CA PHE A 9 11.83 0.77 -33.62
C PHE A 9 13.30 0.89 -34.07
N ASP A 10 13.82 2.13 -34.13
CA ASP A 10 15.21 2.41 -34.49
C ASP A 10 16.20 1.51 -33.71
N ALA A 11 17.18 0.95 -34.41
CA ALA A 11 18.07 -0.11 -33.94
C ALA A 11 19.07 0.33 -32.85
N GLU A 12 19.16 1.64 -32.60
CA GLU A 12 19.98 2.26 -31.56
C GLU A 12 19.15 2.98 -30.48
N LEU A 13 17.81 2.97 -30.59
CA LEU A 13 16.96 3.64 -29.61
C LEU A 13 17.06 2.93 -28.26
N MET A 14 17.46 3.70 -27.25
CA MET A 14 17.43 3.30 -25.84
C MET A 14 16.62 4.30 -25.02
N MET A 15 16.12 3.84 -23.88
CA MET A 15 15.52 4.69 -22.85
C MET A 15 16.62 5.42 -22.05
N GLU A 16 16.20 6.19 -21.06
CA GLU A 16 17.10 6.89 -20.14
C GLU A 16 18.12 5.91 -19.51
N GLU A 17 19.34 6.41 -19.29
CA GLU A 17 20.47 5.65 -18.71
C GLU A 17 20.90 4.40 -19.51
N GLU A 18 20.67 4.40 -20.82
CA GLU A 18 20.97 3.28 -21.73
C GLU A 18 20.17 2.00 -21.36
N SER A 19 18.98 2.17 -20.80
CA SER A 19 18.05 1.09 -20.45
C SER A 19 17.15 0.71 -21.64
N LEU A 20 16.67 -0.53 -21.65
CA LEU A 20 15.62 -1.01 -22.58
C LEU A 20 14.25 -1.07 -21.92
N VAL A 21 14.20 -0.74 -20.63
CA VAL A 21 13.01 -0.76 -19.81
C VAL A 21 12.79 0.64 -19.28
N TRP A 22 11.55 1.09 -19.38
CA TRP A 22 11.06 2.24 -18.63
C TRP A 22 9.87 1.82 -17.79
N THR A 23 9.88 2.19 -16.51
CA THR A 23 8.82 1.84 -15.57
C THR A 23 8.16 3.07 -14.99
N SER A 24 6.84 2.97 -14.81
CA SER A 24 6.03 3.89 -14.02
C SER A 24 5.11 3.06 -13.12
N LYS A 25 4.32 3.74 -12.27
CA LYS A 25 3.40 3.08 -11.32
C LYS A 25 2.44 2.11 -12.02
N ASP A 26 1.93 2.49 -13.19
CA ASP A 26 0.88 1.75 -13.89
C ASP A 26 1.32 1.05 -15.18
N VAL A 27 2.51 1.40 -15.69
CA VAL A 27 2.96 0.99 -17.03
C VAL A 27 4.41 0.56 -17.00
N VAL A 28 4.70 -0.56 -17.68
CA VAL A 28 6.05 -1.01 -18.00
C VAL A 28 6.19 -0.99 -19.52
N ILE A 29 7.16 -0.23 -20.02
CA ILE A 29 7.49 -0.15 -21.44
C ILE A 29 8.83 -0.85 -21.66
N VAL A 30 8.86 -1.79 -22.59
CA VAL A 30 10.05 -2.53 -22.99
C VAL A 30 10.31 -2.30 -24.47
N LEU A 31 11.55 -1.96 -24.80
CA LEU A 31 12.01 -1.86 -26.18
C LEU A 31 12.54 -3.21 -26.64
N GLU A 32 11.97 -3.71 -27.74
CA GLU A 32 12.42 -4.90 -28.43
C GLU A 32 12.84 -4.53 -29.85
N HIS A 33 13.97 -5.06 -30.29
CA HIS A 33 14.46 -4.79 -31.64
C HIS A 33 15.15 -5.99 -32.25
N ASN A 34 15.28 -5.98 -33.57
CA ASN A 34 15.91 -7.07 -34.33
C ASN A 34 17.45 -7.06 -34.25
N ASN A 35 18.06 -5.99 -33.71
CA ASN A 35 19.51 -5.92 -33.51
C ASN A 35 19.95 -6.89 -32.40
N LYS A 36 21.11 -7.55 -32.58
CA LYS A 36 21.57 -8.61 -31.66
C LYS A 36 22.10 -8.06 -30.34
N MET A 37 22.82 -6.94 -30.40
CA MET A 37 23.42 -6.31 -29.22
C MET A 37 23.64 -4.82 -29.47
N ILE A 38 23.38 -3.99 -28.45
CA ILE A 38 23.73 -2.56 -28.47
C ILE A 38 24.92 -2.35 -27.53
N PRO A 39 26.01 -1.70 -27.98
CA PRO A 39 27.14 -1.41 -27.12
C PRO A 39 26.82 -0.28 -26.13
N LEU A 40 26.98 -0.57 -24.83
CA LEU A 40 26.73 0.39 -23.75
C LEU A 40 27.99 1.21 -23.43
N SER A 41 27.83 2.31 -22.68
CA SER A 41 28.95 3.12 -22.17
C SER A 41 29.69 2.44 -21.00
N TYR A 42 29.16 1.36 -20.45
CA TYR A 42 29.73 0.62 -19.34
C TYR A 42 30.86 -0.34 -19.76
N VAL A 43 31.86 -0.49 -18.87
CA VAL A 43 33.00 -1.40 -19.04
C VAL A 43 33.18 -2.25 -17.78
N SER A 44 33.40 -3.56 -17.95
CA SER A 44 33.73 -4.49 -16.87
C SER A 44 35.08 -5.14 -17.11
N GLU A 45 36.01 -4.98 -16.16
CA GLU A 45 37.40 -5.47 -16.17
C GLU A 45 38.24 -4.94 -17.35
N THR A 46 37.88 -5.28 -18.59
CA THR A 46 38.43 -4.75 -19.86
C THR A 46 37.45 -4.90 -21.04
N THR A 47 36.23 -5.40 -20.80
CA THR A 47 35.24 -5.70 -21.84
C THR A 47 34.09 -4.69 -21.80
N ARG A 48 33.76 -4.13 -22.98
CA ARG A 48 32.60 -3.27 -23.14
C ARG A 48 31.33 -4.08 -22.91
N GLN A 49 30.39 -3.53 -22.16
CA GLN A 49 29.11 -4.18 -21.91
C GLN A 49 28.14 -3.95 -23.07
N PHE A 50 27.20 -4.88 -23.20
CA PHE A 50 26.20 -4.85 -24.26
C PHE A 50 24.81 -5.06 -23.67
N ALA A 51 23.84 -4.34 -24.21
CA ALA A 51 22.43 -4.63 -23.98
C ALA A 51 21.93 -5.63 -25.02
N TYR A 52 21.11 -6.58 -24.58
CA TYR A 52 20.55 -7.65 -25.42
C TYR A 52 19.04 -7.50 -25.52
N PRO A 53 18.53 -6.94 -26.62
CA PRO A 53 17.12 -6.50 -26.64
C PRO A 53 16.20 -7.59 -27.17
N SER A 54 16.79 -8.62 -27.79
CA SER A 54 16.17 -9.93 -27.97
C SER A 54 15.78 -10.63 -26.66
N LEU A 55 16.32 -10.20 -25.51
CA LEU A 55 15.97 -10.74 -24.19
C LEU A 55 14.80 -9.95 -23.55
N ALA A 56 13.75 -9.66 -24.32
CA ALA A 56 12.60 -8.88 -23.87
C ALA A 56 11.96 -9.43 -22.58
N GLN A 57 11.92 -10.75 -22.40
CA GLN A 57 11.39 -11.38 -21.17
C GLN A 57 12.09 -10.89 -19.89
N ARG A 58 13.42 -10.77 -19.93
CA ARG A 58 14.20 -10.28 -18.79
C ARG A 58 13.83 -8.84 -18.47
N HIS A 59 13.73 -8.01 -19.50
CA HIS A 59 13.39 -6.60 -19.40
C HIS A 59 11.96 -6.41 -18.87
N ILE A 60 11.02 -7.22 -19.32
CA ILE A 60 9.65 -7.28 -18.78
C ILE A 60 9.67 -7.65 -17.30
N LEU A 61 10.43 -8.68 -16.92
CA LEU A 61 10.54 -9.10 -15.51
C LEU A 61 11.19 -8.04 -14.63
N ALA A 62 12.25 -7.36 -15.09
CA ALA A 62 12.84 -6.22 -14.38
C ALA A 62 11.81 -5.11 -14.18
N GLY A 63 11.06 -4.80 -15.23
CA GLY A 63 10.04 -3.77 -15.19
C GLY A 63 8.90 -4.09 -14.23
N LEU A 64 8.38 -5.32 -14.26
CA LEU A 64 7.36 -5.80 -13.33
C LEU A 64 7.86 -5.87 -11.90
N ALA A 65 9.09 -6.35 -11.69
CA ALA A 65 9.74 -6.40 -10.38
C ALA A 65 9.83 -4.99 -9.76
N SER A 66 10.11 -3.97 -10.57
CA SER A 66 10.15 -2.58 -10.12
C SER A 66 8.75 -2.00 -9.88
N ALA A 67 7.86 -2.07 -10.87
CA ALA A 67 6.55 -1.42 -10.82
C ALA A 67 5.58 -2.09 -9.82
N VAL A 68 5.57 -3.43 -9.77
CA VAL A 68 4.64 -4.20 -8.92
C VAL A 68 5.33 -4.70 -7.65
N GLY A 69 6.55 -5.22 -7.78
CA GLY A 69 7.29 -5.77 -6.65
C GLY A 69 7.94 -4.71 -5.75
N GLY A 70 7.94 -3.43 -6.17
CA GLY A 70 8.62 -2.35 -5.46
C GLY A 70 10.14 -2.54 -5.35
N LEU A 71 10.72 -3.37 -6.24
CA LEU A 71 12.15 -3.66 -6.21
C LEU A 71 12.94 -2.58 -6.92
N SER A 72 13.94 -2.04 -6.24
CA SER A 72 15.01 -1.26 -6.86
C SER A 72 16.02 -2.21 -7.48
N ALA A 73 16.71 -1.77 -8.54
CA ALA A 73 17.83 -2.52 -9.06
C ALA A 73 18.89 -2.73 -7.94
N PRO A 74 19.57 -3.89 -7.84
CA PRO A 74 20.51 -4.18 -6.76
C PRO A 74 21.68 -3.20 -6.64
N TYR A 75 22.01 -2.53 -7.75
CA TYR A 75 23.02 -1.50 -7.82
C TYR A 75 22.49 -0.10 -7.49
N GLU A 76 21.19 0.07 -7.26
CA GLU A 76 20.59 1.36 -6.92
C GLU A 76 20.19 1.39 -5.44
N ARG A 77 20.50 2.51 -4.78
CA ARG A 77 20.09 2.75 -3.40
C ARG A 77 19.62 4.18 -3.23
N ALA A 78 18.43 4.36 -2.65
CA ALA A 78 17.94 5.67 -2.26
C ALA A 78 18.84 6.29 -1.16
N SER A 79 19.32 7.52 -1.39
CA SER A 79 20.10 8.28 -0.41
C SER A 79 19.31 9.47 0.10
N ARG A 80 19.03 9.49 1.40
CA ARG A 80 18.36 10.64 2.04
C ARG A 80 19.23 11.89 2.07
N ILE A 81 20.55 11.75 2.13
CA ILE A 81 21.49 12.88 2.21
C ILE A 81 21.58 13.63 0.87
N HIS A 82 21.50 12.89 -0.24
CA HIS A 82 21.68 13.46 -1.58
C HIS A 82 20.34 13.68 -2.31
N GLU A 83 19.22 13.31 -1.70
CA GLU A 83 17.86 13.37 -2.26
C GLU A 83 17.73 12.75 -3.67
N ARG A 84 18.60 11.76 -3.98
CA ARG A 84 18.65 11.07 -5.27
C ARG A 84 19.08 9.60 -5.09
N PRO A 85 18.78 8.71 -6.05
CA PRO A 85 19.36 7.38 -6.07
C PRO A 85 20.88 7.46 -6.26
N ILE A 86 21.61 6.67 -5.48
CA ILE A 86 23.05 6.47 -5.66
C ILE A 86 23.25 5.10 -6.26
N VAL A 87 24.09 5.07 -7.30
CA VAL A 87 24.44 3.85 -8.00
C VAL A 87 25.73 3.27 -7.42
N ASN A 88 25.71 1.98 -7.10
CA ASN A 88 26.85 1.18 -6.69
C ASN A 88 26.84 -0.16 -7.43
N TRP A 89 27.63 -0.22 -8.51
CA TRP A 89 27.72 -1.39 -9.38
C TRP A 89 28.37 -2.62 -8.74
N LEU A 90 28.98 -2.53 -7.54
CA LEU A 90 29.55 -3.69 -6.85
C LEU A 90 28.48 -4.77 -6.54
N TRP A 91 27.23 -4.35 -6.39
CA TRP A 91 26.09 -5.24 -6.12
C TRP A 91 25.28 -5.58 -7.38
N SER A 92 25.78 -5.23 -8.57
CA SER A 92 25.11 -5.48 -9.85
C SER A 92 25.33 -6.90 -10.43
N ALA A 93 26.20 -7.69 -9.79
CA ALA A 93 26.48 -9.06 -10.17
C ALA A 93 25.61 -10.03 -9.36
N GLY A 94 24.86 -10.89 -10.04
CA GLY A 94 24.05 -11.93 -9.38
C GLY A 94 22.85 -12.38 -10.21
N CYS A 95 21.97 -13.18 -9.61
CA CYS A 95 20.74 -13.65 -10.26
C CYS A 95 19.61 -12.62 -10.11
N HIS A 96 19.58 -11.62 -11.00
CA HIS A 96 18.51 -10.62 -11.06
C HIS A 96 18.27 -10.10 -12.49
N PRO A 97 17.07 -9.64 -12.85
CA PRO A 97 16.79 -9.19 -14.22
C PRO A 97 17.34 -7.79 -14.53
N PHE A 98 17.79 -7.02 -13.55
CA PHE A 98 18.20 -5.61 -13.70
C PHE A 98 19.58 -5.38 -14.35
N GLY A 99 19.73 -4.21 -14.98
CA GLY A 99 21.00 -3.65 -15.44
C GLY A 99 21.69 -4.45 -16.54
N PRO A 100 22.90 -4.06 -16.94
CA PRO A 100 23.66 -4.77 -17.97
C PRO A 100 24.56 -5.89 -17.42
N PHE A 101 24.82 -5.92 -16.10
CA PHE A 101 25.83 -6.79 -15.49
C PHE A 101 25.32 -8.13 -14.97
N SER A 102 24.01 -8.33 -14.94
CA SER A 102 23.41 -9.66 -14.81
C SER A 102 23.05 -10.20 -16.19
N ASN A 103 22.91 -11.52 -16.34
CA ASN A 103 22.36 -12.16 -17.54
C ASN A 103 21.22 -13.15 -17.22
N SER A 104 20.63 -13.04 -16.03
CA SER A 104 19.59 -13.96 -15.59
C SER A 104 18.20 -13.34 -15.74
N SER A 105 17.25 -14.14 -16.23
CA SER A 105 15.81 -13.86 -16.12
C SER A 105 15.23 -14.33 -14.78
N GLN A 106 16.05 -14.90 -13.89
CA GLN A 106 15.62 -15.36 -12.58
C GLN A 106 15.79 -14.25 -11.53
N ILE A 107 14.99 -14.33 -10.48
CA ILE A 107 15.05 -13.44 -9.32
C ILE A 107 15.57 -14.26 -8.15
N SER A 108 16.66 -13.80 -7.52
CA SER A 108 17.23 -14.45 -6.33
C SER A 108 16.22 -14.48 -5.17
N GLN A 109 16.38 -15.46 -4.28
CA GLN A 109 15.52 -15.59 -3.09
C GLN A 109 15.54 -14.32 -2.22
N ILE A 110 16.69 -13.66 -2.12
CA ILE A 110 16.83 -12.38 -1.40
C ILE A 110 15.89 -11.32 -2.00
N LEU A 111 15.84 -11.19 -3.32
CA LEU A 111 14.95 -10.22 -3.98
C LEU A 111 13.47 -10.61 -3.85
N GLN A 112 13.15 -11.90 -3.88
CA GLN A 112 11.79 -12.38 -3.61
C GLN A 112 11.35 -12.02 -2.19
N ASP A 113 12.21 -12.26 -1.19
CA ASP A 113 11.96 -11.92 0.21
C ASP A 113 11.76 -10.40 0.40
N VAL A 114 12.54 -9.57 -0.30
CA VAL A 114 12.38 -8.10 -0.27
C VAL A 114 11.06 -7.66 -0.89
N ALA A 115 10.65 -8.25 -2.03
CA ALA A 115 9.37 -7.94 -2.66
C ALA A 115 8.18 -8.34 -1.75
N LEU A 116 8.26 -9.50 -1.11
CA LEU A 116 7.25 -9.96 -0.16
C LEU A 116 7.13 -9.00 1.04
N ARG A 117 8.26 -8.63 1.67
CA ARG A 117 8.27 -7.67 2.78
C ARG A 117 7.68 -6.32 2.39
N THR A 118 8.05 -5.81 1.22
CA THR A 118 7.54 -4.53 0.69
C THR A 118 6.02 -4.59 0.49
N THR A 119 5.52 -5.70 -0.05
CA THR A 119 4.08 -5.94 -0.23
C THR A 119 3.34 -6.03 1.10
N ILE A 120 3.90 -6.73 2.09
CA ILE A 120 3.35 -6.82 3.45
C ILE A 120 3.22 -5.41 4.05
N TYR A 121 4.30 -4.62 4.01
CA TYR A 121 4.27 -3.26 4.55
C TYR A 121 3.27 -2.36 3.83
N ALA A 122 3.16 -2.46 2.51
CA ALA A 122 2.19 -1.69 1.73
C ALA A 122 0.74 -2.05 2.10
N ARG A 123 0.43 -3.33 2.32
CA ARG A 123 -0.92 -3.77 2.75
C ARG A 123 -1.28 -3.26 4.14
N VAL A 124 -0.34 -3.35 5.09
CA VAL A 124 -0.55 -2.86 6.46
C VAL A 124 -0.72 -1.34 6.48
N ASP A 125 0.14 -0.61 5.78
CA ASP A 125 0.02 0.85 5.66
C ASP A 125 -1.31 1.26 5.01
N ALA A 126 -1.74 0.57 3.95
CA ALA A 126 -3.05 0.81 3.34
C ALA A 126 -4.21 0.52 4.31
N ALA A 127 -4.13 -0.55 5.09
CA ALA A 127 -5.12 -0.87 6.12
C ALA A 127 -5.18 0.21 7.21
N LEU A 128 -4.03 0.61 7.76
CA LEU A 128 -3.94 1.66 8.79
C LEU A 128 -4.48 3.01 8.31
N ARG A 129 -4.20 3.39 7.05
CA ARG A 129 -4.78 4.60 6.45
C ARG A 129 -6.31 4.50 6.37
N LYS A 130 -6.83 3.39 5.87
CA LYS A 130 -8.28 3.15 5.79
C LYS A 130 -8.95 3.19 7.17
N ILE A 131 -8.33 2.63 8.20
CA ILE A 131 -8.86 2.68 9.58
C ILE A 131 -8.90 4.11 10.10
N ARG A 132 -7.88 4.91 9.80
CA ARG A 132 -7.86 6.33 10.15
C ARG A 132 -8.98 7.08 9.43
N ASP A 133 -9.14 6.85 8.12
CA ASP A 133 -10.16 7.49 7.30
C ASP A 133 -11.58 7.09 7.75
N THR A 134 -11.81 5.81 8.10
CA THR A 134 -13.09 5.35 8.64
C THR A 134 -13.37 5.91 10.03
N SER A 135 -12.37 6.01 10.90
CA SER A 135 -12.50 6.63 12.22
C SER A 135 -12.88 8.11 12.09
N GLU A 136 -12.24 8.84 11.17
CA GLU A 136 -12.59 10.23 10.86
C GLU A 136 -14.02 10.35 10.30
N SER A 137 -14.42 9.44 9.41
CA SER A 137 -15.79 9.37 8.89
C SER A 137 -16.83 9.15 9.99
N VAL A 138 -16.61 8.19 10.90
CA VAL A 138 -17.48 7.94 12.05
C VAL A 138 -17.56 9.17 12.95
N GLN A 139 -16.43 9.82 13.23
CA GLN A 139 -16.40 11.04 14.04
C GLN A 139 -17.14 12.20 13.37
N SER A 140 -17.02 12.36 12.05
CA SER A 140 -17.73 13.38 11.27
C SER A 140 -19.25 13.12 11.29
N PHE A 141 -19.69 11.88 11.05
CA PHE A 141 -21.08 11.48 11.17
C PHE A 141 -21.62 11.75 12.58
N ALA A 142 -20.83 11.48 13.61
CA ALA A 142 -21.19 11.81 14.97
C ALA A 142 -21.33 13.32 15.19
N SER A 143 -20.42 14.13 14.67
CA SER A 143 -20.56 15.58 14.80
C SER A 143 -21.78 16.15 14.08
N ASP A 144 -22.15 15.58 12.92
CA ASP A 144 -23.24 16.04 12.07
C ASP A 144 -24.61 15.57 12.56
N HIS A 145 -24.73 14.28 12.91
CA HIS A 145 -25.99 13.65 13.29
C HIS A 145 -26.19 13.57 14.81
N LEU A 146 -25.11 13.60 15.59
CA LEU A 146 -25.10 13.31 17.03
C LEU A 146 -24.70 14.54 17.82
N LYS A 147 -25.49 15.60 17.70
CA LYS A 147 -25.43 16.70 18.67
C LYS A 147 -25.87 16.22 20.06
N THR A 148 -25.11 16.54 21.11
CA THR A 148 -25.58 16.56 22.51
C THR A 148 -25.22 17.91 23.18
N PRO A 149 -25.79 18.29 24.35
CA PRO A 149 -26.59 19.50 24.60
C PRO A 149 -25.80 20.82 24.86
N LEU A 150 -24.82 21.20 24.04
CA LEU A 150 -24.20 22.54 24.12
C LEU A 150 -24.02 23.26 22.76
N GLY A 151 -24.88 22.95 21.78
CA GLY A 151 -24.97 23.79 20.56
C GLY A 151 -26.17 23.46 19.66
N GLU A 152 -27.40 23.60 20.17
CA GLU A 152 -28.71 23.15 19.59
C GLU A 152 -29.02 23.59 18.11
N PRO A 153 -30.13 23.17 17.42
CA PRO A 153 -31.52 23.58 17.75
C PRO A 153 -32.67 22.53 17.67
N VAL A 154 -33.61 22.65 18.62
CA VAL A 154 -35.09 22.51 18.58
C VAL A 154 -35.76 21.23 18.00
N LYS A 155 -36.30 20.40 18.91
CA LYS A 155 -37.74 20.04 18.87
C LYS A 155 -38.28 19.80 20.29
N GLY A 156 -38.85 20.87 20.87
CA GLY A 156 -39.97 20.70 21.80
C GLY A 156 -39.72 20.69 23.31
N ASN A 157 -38.86 21.54 23.89
CA ASN A 157 -39.15 22.14 25.22
C ASN A 157 -38.15 23.23 25.64
N LYS A 158 -38.61 24.48 25.75
CA LYS A 158 -37.76 25.66 26.02
C LYS A 158 -37.54 26.01 27.50
N ASN A 159 -37.93 25.17 28.46
CA ASN A 159 -38.16 25.64 29.83
C ASN A 159 -37.33 24.99 30.95
N LYS A 160 -36.27 24.22 30.67
CA LYS A 160 -35.47 23.58 31.74
C LYS A 160 -34.12 24.25 31.95
N SER A 161 -33.78 24.46 33.22
CA SER A 161 -32.50 25.06 33.66
C SER A 161 -31.33 24.11 33.40
N SER A 162 -30.15 24.67 33.08
CA SER A 162 -28.91 23.92 32.83
C SER A 162 -28.61 22.91 33.96
N THR A 163 -28.84 23.29 35.21
CA THR A 163 -28.57 22.45 36.39
C THR A 163 -29.49 21.23 36.51
N GLU A 164 -30.74 21.32 36.07
CA GLU A 164 -31.70 20.20 36.14
C GLU A 164 -31.37 19.11 35.11
N LEU A 165 -30.87 19.50 33.94
CA LEU A 165 -30.45 18.58 32.89
C LEU A 165 -29.21 17.77 33.31
N TRP A 166 -28.27 18.39 34.04
CA TRP A 166 -27.10 17.71 34.59
C TRP A 166 -27.48 16.64 35.62
N VAL A 167 -28.44 16.94 36.49
CA VAL A 167 -28.91 16.01 37.52
C VAL A 167 -29.65 14.82 36.90
N GLU A 168 -30.48 15.03 35.86
CA GLU A 168 -31.13 13.91 35.16
C GLU A 168 -30.12 13.01 34.44
N LYS A 169 -29.05 13.57 33.85
CA LYS A 169 -28.07 12.84 33.03
C LYS A 169 -27.14 11.92 33.84
N PHE A 170 -26.78 12.33 35.07
CA PHE A 170 -25.90 11.52 35.93
C PHE A 170 -26.66 10.52 36.81
N TYR A 171 -27.89 10.87 37.23
CA TYR A 171 -28.63 10.04 38.18
C TYR A 171 -29.73 9.19 37.55
N LYS A 172 -30.20 9.49 36.33
CA LYS A 172 -31.15 8.63 35.61
C LYS A 172 -30.49 8.10 34.33
N LYS A 173 -30.13 6.81 34.34
CA LYS A 173 -29.66 6.04 33.17
C LYS A 173 -30.74 5.85 32.06
N VAL A 174 -31.61 6.83 31.86
CA VAL A 174 -32.70 6.76 30.86
C VAL A 174 -32.74 8.09 30.13
N THR A 175 -31.99 8.20 29.04
CA THR A 175 -32.04 9.35 28.15
C THR A 175 -32.94 9.03 26.97
N THR A 176 -33.93 9.89 26.71
CA THR A 176 -34.87 9.86 25.57
C THR A 176 -34.26 10.41 24.27
N MET A 177 -32.93 10.48 24.17
CA MET A 177 -32.26 10.84 22.91
C MET A 177 -32.04 9.56 22.09
N PRO A 178 -32.20 9.61 20.76
CA PRO A 178 -31.79 8.50 19.90
C PRO A 178 -30.33 8.19 20.20
N GLU A 179 -30.01 6.92 20.45
CA GLU A 179 -28.63 6.51 20.66
C GLU A 179 -27.80 6.87 19.43
N PRO A 180 -26.60 7.43 19.66
CA PRO A 180 -25.85 8.03 18.58
C PRO A 180 -25.48 7.03 17.47
N PHE A 181 -25.00 5.87 17.87
CA PHE A 181 -24.76 4.76 16.98
C PHE A 181 -25.56 3.57 17.48
N PRO A 182 -26.01 2.69 16.58
CA PRO A 182 -26.53 1.39 17.00
C PRO A 182 -25.49 0.73 17.90
N HIS A 183 -25.87 0.27 19.09
CA HIS A 183 -24.94 -0.36 20.03
C HIS A 183 -24.13 -1.49 19.36
N GLY A 184 -24.79 -2.26 18.50
CA GLY A 184 -24.13 -3.30 17.71
C GLY A 184 -23.14 -2.81 16.65
N LEU A 185 -23.18 -1.55 16.22
CA LEU A 185 -22.10 -0.97 15.39
C LEU A 185 -20.86 -0.75 16.25
N VAL A 186 -21.01 -0.13 17.42
CA VAL A 186 -19.88 0.21 18.30
C VAL A 186 -19.21 -1.06 18.80
N GLU A 187 -19.99 -2.01 19.32
CA GLU A 187 -19.52 -3.32 19.78
C GLU A 187 -18.74 -4.05 18.68
N ARG A 188 -19.28 -4.07 17.45
CA ARG A 188 -18.60 -4.72 16.32
C ARG A 188 -17.32 -4.02 15.88
N LEU A 189 -17.25 -2.69 16.04
CA LEU A 189 -16.07 -1.91 15.70
C LEU A 189 -14.97 -2.12 16.75
N GLU A 190 -15.33 -2.21 18.03
CA GLU A 190 -14.45 -2.61 19.12
C GLU A 190 -13.89 -4.02 18.90
N GLU A 191 -14.75 -5.01 18.64
CA GLU A 191 -14.32 -6.39 18.32
C GLU A 191 -13.36 -6.45 17.11
N TYR A 192 -13.63 -5.62 16.09
CA TYR A 192 -12.76 -5.52 14.92
C TYR A 192 -11.39 -4.92 15.26
N LEU A 193 -11.34 -3.85 16.05
CA LEU A 193 -10.09 -3.21 16.47
C LEU A 193 -9.26 -4.14 17.35
N ASP A 194 -9.89 -4.84 18.30
CA ASP A 194 -9.24 -5.83 19.15
C ASP A 194 -8.64 -6.96 18.32
N ARG A 195 -9.41 -7.51 17.37
CA ARG A 195 -8.92 -8.54 16.46
C ARG A 195 -7.78 -8.03 15.57
N LEU A 196 -7.84 -6.79 15.13
CA LEU A 196 -6.79 -6.20 14.31
C LEU A 196 -5.49 -6.04 15.09
N GLU A 197 -5.57 -5.65 16.36
CA GLU A 197 -4.41 -5.61 17.26
C GLU A 197 -3.76 -6.99 17.37
N GLU A 198 -4.55 -8.04 17.62
CA GLU A 198 -4.06 -9.42 17.67
C GLU A 198 -3.37 -9.84 16.35
N GLN A 199 -3.98 -9.53 15.21
CA GLN A 199 -3.42 -9.84 13.89
C GLN A 199 -2.10 -9.10 13.63
N LEU A 200 -1.97 -7.84 14.07
CA LEU A 200 -0.74 -7.07 13.95
C LEU A 200 0.38 -7.61 14.85
N VAL A 201 0.04 -8.07 16.06
CA VAL A 201 1.01 -8.73 16.95
C VAL A 201 1.50 -10.03 16.31
N ASP A 202 0.60 -10.87 15.79
CA ASP A 202 0.96 -12.09 15.08
C ASP A 202 1.83 -11.81 13.85
N LEU A 203 1.45 -10.81 13.04
CA LEU A 203 2.26 -10.37 11.90
C LEU A 203 3.68 -9.98 12.32
N SER A 204 3.82 -9.25 13.42
CA SER A 204 5.13 -8.87 13.94
C SER A 204 5.98 -10.10 14.26
N SER A 205 5.39 -11.10 14.92
CA SER A 205 6.05 -12.37 15.25
C SER A 205 6.50 -13.11 14.00
N LEU A 206 5.62 -13.24 12.99
CA LEU A 206 5.93 -13.90 11.72
C LEU A 206 7.06 -13.20 10.96
N LEU A 207 7.13 -11.86 11.03
CA LEU A 207 8.22 -11.09 10.45
C LEU A 207 9.55 -11.29 11.19
N TYR A 208 9.53 -11.40 12.51
CA TYR A 208 10.71 -11.72 13.31
C TYR A 208 11.26 -13.12 13.00
N ASP A 209 10.37 -14.10 12.84
CA ASP A 209 10.72 -15.49 12.51
C ASP A 209 11.04 -15.72 11.02
N HIS A 210 11.07 -14.65 10.21
CA HIS A 210 11.28 -14.70 8.75
C HIS A 210 10.28 -15.58 7.98
N ARG A 211 9.08 -15.77 8.53
CA ARG A 211 7.97 -16.53 7.91
C ARG A 211 7.16 -15.65 6.96
N LEU A 212 7.82 -15.20 5.88
CA LEU A 212 7.29 -14.17 4.99
C LEU A 212 6.01 -14.59 4.21
N VAL A 213 5.84 -15.88 3.92
CA VAL A 213 4.64 -16.38 3.25
C VAL A 213 3.42 -16.26 4.16
N ASP A 214 3.56 -16.70 5.41
CA ASP A 214 2.48 -16.62 6.41
C ASP A 214 2.19 -15.16 6.76
N ALA A 215 3.22 -14.33 6.90
CA ALA A 215 3.09 -12.89 7.09
C ALA A 215 2.35 -12.20 5.92
N SER A 216 2.61 -12.65 4.68
CA SER A 216 1.90 -12.16 3.50
C SER A 216 0.41 -12.51 3.56
N GLN A 217 0.07 -13.73 3.97
CA GLN A 217 -1.32 -14.14 4.15
C GLN A 217 -2.02 -13.32 5.24
N ASN A 218 -1.42 -13.23 6.43
CA ASN A 218 -1.95 -12.43 7.54
C ASN A 218 -2.18 -10.96 7.12
N SER A 219 -1.21 -10.33 6.44
CA SER A 219 -1.36 -8.94 5.95
C SER A 219 -2.48 -8.77 4.92
N SER A 220 -2.77 -9.82 4.12
CA SER A 220 -3.90 -9.82 3.19
C SER A 220 -5.22 -9.86 3.95
N ASP A 221 -5.31 -10.70 4.98
CA ASP A 221 -6.51 -10.84 5.81
C ASP A 221 -6.80 -9.54 6.57
N ILE A 222 -5.78 -8.86 7.11
CA ILE A 222 -5.91 -7.53 7.74
C ILE A 222 -6.52 -6.53 6.74
N LEU A 223 -5.95 -6.43 5.53
CA LEU A 223 -6.43 -5.48 4.53
C LEU A 223 -7.87 -5.79 4.09
N GLN A 224 -8.21 -7.05 3.86
CA GLN A 224 -9.57 -7.46 3.50
C GLN A 224 -10.58 -7.14 4.61
N SER A 225 -10.27 -7.50 5.85
CA SER A 225 -11.09 -7.21 7.02
C SER A 225 -11.34 -5.70 7.18
N THR A 226 -10.31 -4.90 6.89
CA THR A 226 -10.41 -3.43 6.91
C THR A 226 -11.36 -2.90 5.85
N ILE A 227 -11.26 -3.40 4.61
CA ILE A 227 -12.16 -2.99 3.52
C ILE A 227 -13.61 -3.36 3.84
N PHE A 228 -13.87 -4.54 4.40
CA PHE A 228 -15.22 -4.93 4.80
C PHE A 228 -15.78 -4.05 5.91
N THR A 229 -14.96 -3.70 6.89
CA THR A 229 -15.38 -2.81 8.00
C THR A 229 -15.67 -1.40 7.50
N GLU A 230 -14.83 -0.86 6.62
CA GLU A 230 -15.07 0.43 5.94
C GLU A 230 -16.40 0.41 5.17
N GLN A 231 -16.67 -0.64 4.39
CA GLN A 231 -17.93 -0.80 3.66
C GLN A 231 -19.14 -0.88 4.61
N TYR A 232 -19.00 -1.58 5.73
CA TYR A 232 -20.06 -1.71 6.74
C TYR A 232 -20.37 -0.38 7.42
N VAL A 233 -19.33 0.36 7.85
CA VAL A 233 -19.47 1.70 8.42
C VAL A 233 -20.13 2.65 7.42
N ASN A 234 -19.67 2.65 6.17
CA ASN A 234 -20.26 3.48 5.11
C ASN A 234 -21.73 3.12 4.87
N PHE A 235 -22.07 1.83 4.83
CA PHE A 235 -23.46 1.38 4.69
C PHE A 235 -24.36 1.91 5.80
N ILE A 236 -23.90 1.86 7.06
CA ILE A 236 -24.69 2.35 8.20
C ILE A 236 -24.81 3.89 8.17
N SER A 237 -23.73 4.59 7.85
CA SER A 237 -23.76 6.06 7.73
C SER A 237 -24.70 6.57 6.61
N MET A 238 -24.88 5.78 5.56
CA MET A 238 -25.78 6.10 4.43
C MET A 238 -27.22 5.63 4.65
N SER A 239 -27.46 4.75 5.62
CA SER A 239 -28.80 4.25 5.92
C SER A 239 -29.57 5.31 6.72
N PRO A 240 -30.74 5.79 6.24
CA PRO A 240 -31.52 6.77 6.99
C PRO A 240 -31.93 6.18 8.34
N VAL A 241 -31.56 6.84 9.43
CA VAL A 241 -32.05 6.51 10.77
C VAL A 241 -33.58 6.56 10.70
N PRO A 242 -34.31 5.46 10.95
CA PRO A 242 -35.77 5.49 10.95
C PRO A 242 -36.24 6.45 12.05
N ASN A 243 -37.09 7.41 11.66
CA ASN A 243 -37.72 8.41 12.54
C ASN A 243 -38.50 7.77 13.69
#